data_AF-A0A330GJP3-F1
#
_entry.id   AF-A0A330GJP3-F1
#
_cell.length_a   1.000
_cell.length_b   1.000
_cell.length_c   1.000
_cell.angle_alpha   90.00
_cell.angle_beta   90.00
_cell.angle_gamma   90.00
#
_symmetry.space_group_name_H-M   'P 1'
#
loop_
_entity.id
_entity.type
_entity.pdbx_description
1 polymer ?
#
loop_
_entity_poly.entity_id
_entity_poly.type
_entity_poly.pdbx_seq_one_letter_code
_entity_poly.pdbx_strand_id
1 'polypeptide(L)'
;MSQIAKLLSTPPPDVLEIVRHNHSHAAAHESADRPTVDDLLAIYEIDEDVAASKPLTSIAIFDDVLTAGTHYRAMQIKLAGQFPGVPIFGMFIARRAIPPSDAEEFAKQIKAMFGDVENE
;
A
#
# COMPACT_ATOMS: atom_id res chain seq x y z
N MET A 1 -3.15 -8.35 4.75
CA MET A 1 -3.45 -6.96 4.30
C MET A 1 -4.86 -6.81 3.74
N SER A 2 -5.36 -7.74 2.91
CA SER A 2 -6.72 -7.64 2.32
C SER A 2 -7.87 -7.53 3.35
N GLN A 3 -7.78 -8.20 4.50
CA GLN A 3 -8.78 -8.07 5.58
C GLN A 3 -8.82 -6.66 6.16
N ILE A 4 -7.67 -6.03 6.39
CA ILE A 4 -7.59 -4.65 6.89
C ILE A 4 -8.17 -3.69 5.83
N ALA A 5 -7.82 -3.90 4.56
CA ALA A 5 -8.30 -3.07 3.47
C ALA A 5 -9.85 -3.05 3.38
N LYS A 6 -10.52 -4.18 3.64
CA LYS A 6 -11.99 -4.26 3.65
C LYS A 6 -12.65 -3.44 4.77
N LEU A 7 -11.91 -3.08 5.81
CA LEU A 7 -12.44 -2.36 6.98
C LEU A 7 -12.25 -0.83 6.89
N LEU A 8 -11.71 -0.32 5.77
CA LEU A 8 -11.33 1.09 5.65
C LEU A 8 -12.49 2.04 5.39
N SER A 9 -13.62 1.53 4.91
CA SER A 9 -14.81 2.35 4.63
C SER A 9 -16.09 1.56 4.86
N THR A 10 -17.19 2.29 5.01
CA THR A 10 -18.55 1.74 4.99
C THR A 10 -19.34 2.45 3.89
N PRO A 11 -19.79 1.74 2.83
CA PRO A 11 -19.64 0.30 2.61
C PRO A 11 -18.17 -0.11 2.37
N PRO A 12 -17.83 -1.41 2.59
CA PRO A 12 -16.47 -1.93 2.37
C PRO A 12 -15.96 -1.63 0.96
N PRO A 13 -14.69 -1.23 0.81
CA PRO A 13 -14.11 -1.03 -0.50
C PRO A 13 -13.84 -2.38 -1.17
N ASP A 14 -13.80 -2.35 -2.49
CA ASP A 14 -13.37 -3.48 -3.28
C ASP A 14 -11.85 -3.68 -3.17
N VAL A 15 -11.44 -4.88 -2.79
CA VAL A 15 -10.02 -5.26 -2.75
C VAL A 15 -9.71 -6.09 -3.99
N LEU A 16 -8.99 -5.49 -4.93
CA LEU A 16 -8.69 -6.06 -6.24
C LEU A 16 -7.17 -6.21 -6.42
N GLU A 17 -6.72 -7.38 -6.89
CA GLU A 17 -5.33 -7.64 -7.24
C GLU A 17 -5.05 -7.23 -8.69
N ILE A 18 -5.18 -5.93 -8.98
CA ILE A 18 -5.07 -5.38 -10.36
C ILE A 18 -3.66 -5.48 -10.92
N VAL A 19 -2.63 -5.28 -10.09
CA VAL A 19 -1.23 -5.31 -10.51
C VAL A 19 -0.61 -6.63 -10.09
N ARG A 20 -0.03 -7.35 -11.04
CA ARG A 20 0.71 -8.61 -10.82
C ARG A 20 2.18 -8.45 -11.15
N HIS A 21 3.01 -9.34 -10.62
CA HIS A 21 4.42 -9.47 -11.01
C HIS A 21 4.55 -10.67 -11.96
N ASN A 22 5.21 -10.46 -13.10
CA ASN A 22 5.34 -11.51 -14.13
C ASN A 22 6.43 -12.56 -13.83
N HIS A 23 7.32 -12.31 -12.86
CA HIS A 23 8.38 -13.25 -12.46
C HIS A 23 8.66 -13.21 -10.94
N SER A 24 8.79 -14.40 -10.33
CA SER A 24 9.47 -14.55 -9.04
C SER A 24 10.97 -14.38 -9.28
N HIS A 25 11.55 -13.27 -8.85
CA HIS A 25 12.99 -13.18 -8.71
C HIS A 25 13.47 -14.09 -7.58
N ALA A 26 14.68 -14.64 -7.73
CA ALA A 26 15.38 -15.32 -6.64
C ALA A 26 15.37 -14.42 -5.39
N ALA A 27 15.21 -15.03 -4.21
CA ALA A 27 15.11 -14.32 -2.94
C ALA A 27 16.18 -13.22 -2.85
N ALA A 28 15.75 -12.01 -2.48
CA ALA A 28 16.59 -10.83 -2.29
C ALA A 28 17.55 -10.96 -1.09
N HIS A 29 18.28 -12.08 -1.00
CA HIS A 29 19.34 -12.33 -0.04
C HIS A 29 20.74 -12.17 -0.65
N GLU A 30 20.86 -11.93 -1.97
CA GLU A 30 22.16 -11.75 -2.66
C GLU A 30 22.38 -10.38 -3.30
N SER A 31 21.44 -9.42 -3.23
CA SER A 31 21.71 -8.06 -3.71
C SER A 31 21.20 -7.01 -2.73
N ALA A 32 22.10 -6.08 -2.39
CA ALA A 32 21.79 -4.86 -1.65
C ALA A 32 21.05 -3.81 -2.51
N ASP A 33 20.65 -4.19 -3.73
CA ASP A 33 20.05 -3.29 -4.71
C ASP A 33 18.55 -3.19 -4.47
N ARG A 34 18.11 -1.96 -4.17
CA ARG A 34 16.70 -1.61 -4.14
C ARG A 34 16.25 -1.38 -5.59
N PRO A 35 15.19 -2.05 -6.07
CA PRO A 35 14.75 -1.89 -7.45
C PRO A 35 14.32 -0.45 -7.70
N THR A 36 14.72 0.09 -8.85
CA THR A 36 14.32 1.43 -9.29
C THR A 36 12.86 1.42 -9.76
N VAL A 37 12.29 2.61 -9.98
CA VAL A 37 10.91 2.72 -10.52
C VAL A 37 10.81 2.06 -11.89
N ASP A 38 11.81 2.23 -12.75
CA ASP A 38 11.81 1.67 -14.10
C ASP A 38 11.90 0.13 -14.08
N ASP A 39 12.70 -0.44 -13.17
CA ASP A 39 12.77 -1.89 -12.97
C ASP A 39 11.40 -2.45 -12.57
N LEU A 40 10.72 -1.77 -11.64
CA LEU A 40 9.38 -2.17 -11.20
C LEU A 40 8.33 -2.02 -12.31
N LEU A 41 8.41 -0.96 -13.12
CA LEU A 41 7.51 -0.75 -14.26
C LEU A 41 7.67 -1.80 -15.36
N ALA A 42 8.85 -2.42 -15.48
CA ALA A 42 9.12 -3.48 -16.43
C ALA A 42 8.51 -4.83 -16.02
N ILE A 43 8.32 -5.07 -14.72
CA ILE A 43 7.79 -6.33 -14.19
C ILE A 43 6.32 -6.25 -13.76
N TYR A 44 5.79 -5.03 -13.59
CA TYR A 44 4.39 -4.80 -13.25
C TYR A 44 3.50 -4.91 -14.47
N GLU A 45 2.55 -5.83 -14.39
CA GLU A 45 1.53 -6.06 -15.39
C GLU A 45 0.14 -5.80 -14.79
N ILE A 46 -0.73 -5.23 -15.61
CA ILE A 46 -2.15 -5.07 -15.27
C ILE A 46 -2.84 -6.39 -15.59
N ASP A 47 -3.57 -6.92 -14.62
CA ASP A 47 -4.54 -7.96 -14.87
C ASP A 47 -5.80 -7.34 -15.49
N GLU A 48 -5.89 -7.42 -16.81
CA GLU A 48 -6.97 -6.82 -17.59
C GLU A 48 -8.35 -7.38 -17.23
N ASP A 49 -8.45 -8.66 -16.84
CA ASP A 49 -9.72 -9.28 -16.46
C ASP A 49 -10.28 -8.66 -15.17
N VAL A 50 -9.39 -8.40 -14.18
CA VAL A 50 -9.76 -7.74 -12.92
C VAL A 50 -9.98 -6.25 -13.16
N ALA A 51 -9.14 -5.60 -13.97
CA ALA A 51 -9.25 -4.19 -14.33
C ALA A 51 -10.58 -3.87 -15.04
N ALA A 52 -11.06 -4.77 -15.90
CA ALA A 52 -12.30 -4.63 -16.63
C ALA A 52 -13.55 -5.09 -15.86
N SER A 53 -13.38 -5.75 -14.71
CA SER A 53 -14.50 -6.36 -13.98
C SER A 53 -15.58 -5.36 -13.53
N LYS A 54 -15.21 -4.09 -13.30
CA LYS A 54 -16.13 -3.01 -12.93
C LYS A 54 -15.52 -1.62 -13.08
N PRO A 55 -16.34 -0.57 -13.26
CA PRO A 55 -15.88 0.81 -13.23
C PRO A 55 -15.28 1.19 -11.87
N LEU A 56 -14.14 1.89 -11.88
CA LEU A 56 -13.47 2.39 -10.69
C LEU A 56 -13.69 3.90 -10.54
N THR A 57 -14.12 4.34 -9.36
CA THR A 57 -14.31 5.76 -9.03
C THR A 57 -13.10 6.39 -8.34
N SER A 58 -12.29 5.57 -7.67
CA SER A 58 -11.05 5.94 -6.99
C SER A 58 -10.22 4.69 -6.72
N ILE A 59 -8.90 4.83 -6.64
CA ILE A 59 -7.98 3.73 -6.35
C ILE A 59 -7.12 4.09 -5.13
N ALA A 60 -7.05 3.19 -4.16
CA ALA A 60 -6.13 3.28 -3.04
C ALA A 60 -5.05 2.20 -3.19
N ILE A 61 -3.78 2.62 -3.28
CA ILE A 61 -2.62 1.73 -3.24
C ILE A 61 -2.27 1.52 -1.77
N PHE A 62 -2.30 0.27 -1.32
CA PHE A 62 -2.10 -0.11 0.08
C PHE A 62 -0.82 -0.91 0.27
N ASP A 63 0.06 -0.45 1.14
CA ASP A 63 1.35 -1.10 1.42
C ASP A 63 1.70 -1.01 2.92
N ASP A 64 2.43 -2.00 3.44
CA ASP A 64 2.85 -2.03 4.84
C ASP A 64 4.13 -1.21 5.09
N VAL A 65 4.94 -0.96 4.06
CA VAL A 65 6.21 -0.26 4.20
C VAL A 65 6.42 0.75 3.07
N LEU A 66 6.45 2.04 3.41
CA LEU A 66 6.94 3.09 2.53
C LEU A 66 8.36 3.49 2.94
N THR A 67 9.38 2.89 2.31
CA THR A 67 10.78 3.34 2.49
C THR A 67 11.13 4.47 1.53
N ALA A 68 11.50 4.14 0.29
CA ALA A 68 11.78 5.12 -0.76
C ALA A 68 10.57 5.44 -1.65
N GLY A 69 9.48 4.68 -1.50
CA GLY A 69 8.24 4.85 -2.27
C GLY A 69 8.34 4.48 -3.76
N THR A 70 9.41 3.79 -4.18
CA THR A 70 9.58 3.33 -5.56
C THR A 70 8.43 2.42 -6.01
N HIS A 71 8.00 1.50 -5.16
CA HIS A 71 6.83 0.64 -5.39
C HIS A 71 5.54 1.43 -5.58
N TYR A 72 5.23 2.35 -4.65
CA TYR A 72 4.07 3.23 -4.80
C TYR A 72 4.11 4.01 -6.11
N ARG A 73 5.27 4.58 -6.46
CA ARG A 73 5.41 5.38 -7.68
C ARG A 73 5.23 4.53 -8.94
N ALA A 74 5.82 3.35 -8.98
CA ALA A 74 5.66 2.42 -10.11
C ALA A 74 4.19 1.98 -10.28
N MET A 75 3.52 1.59 -9.18
CA MET A 75 2.09 1.24 -9.21
C MET A 75 1.24 2.43 -9.65
N GLN A 76 1.50 3.63 -9.11
CA GLN A 76 0.77 4.84 -9.46
C GLN A 76 0.90 5.16 -10.95
N ILE A 77 2.11 5.08 -11.52
CA ILE A 77 2.33 5.32 -12.95
C ILE A 77 1.54 4.32 -13.79
N LYS A 78 1.58 3.02 -13.44
CA LYS A 78 0.91 1.96 -14.20
C LYS A 78 -0.61 2.09 -14.15
N LEU A 79 -1.16 2.31 -12.96
CA LEU A 79 -2.60 2.48 -12.76
C LEU A 79 -3.11 3.79 -13.36
N ALA A 80 -2.36 4.88 -13.30
CA ALA A 80 -2.75 6.14 -13.94
C ALA A 80 -2.77 6.03 -15.48
N GLY A 81 -1.87 5.21 -16.05
CA GLY A 81 -1.88 4.87 -17.47
C GLY A 81 -3.12 4.06 -17.87
N GLN A 82 -3.50 3.09 -17.04
CA GLN A 82 -4.66 2.22 -17.31
C GLN A 82 -6.02 2.90 -17.05
N PHE A 83 -6.10 3.76 -16.04
CA PHE A 83 -7.34 4.41 -15.61
C PHE A 83 -7.21 5.94 -15.64
N PRO A 84 -7.15 6.57 -16.83
CA PRO A 84 -7.04 8.02 -16.94
C PRO A 84 -8.17 8.75 -16.22
N GLY A 85 -7.81 9.70 -15.37
CA GLY A 85 -8.78 10.54 -14.64
C GLY A 85 -9.36 9.91 -13.37
N VAL A 86 -9.07 8.64 -13.08
CA VAL A 86 -9.44 8.02 -11.79
C VAL A 86 -8.45 8.48 -10.72
N PRO A 87 -8.91 9.09 -9.60
CA PRO A 87 -8.03 9.56 -8.55
C PRO A 87 -7.33 8.40 -7.84
N ILE A 88 -6.02 8.53 -7.62
CA ILE A 88 -5.16 7.51 -6.98
C ILE A 88 -4.55 8.06 -5.69
N PHE A 89 -4.73 7.34 -4.59
CA PHE A 89 -4.22 7.68 -3.26
C PHE A 89 -3.27 6.60 -2.75
N GLY A 90 -2.25 6.99 -1.99
CA GLY A 90 -1.38 6.06 -1.28
C GLY A 90 -1.80 5.96 0.19
N MET A 91 -1.84 4.74 0.73
CA MET A 91 -2.18 4.48 2.11
C MET A 91 -1.22 3.45 2.68
N PHE A 92 -0.50 3.87 3.72
CA PHE A 92 0.64 3.12 4.23
C PHE A 92 0.42 2.85 5.71
N ILE A 93 0.35 1.58 6.09
CA ILE A 93 0.18 1.16 7.48
C ILE A 93 1.40 0.37 7.91
N ALA A 94 2.36 1.09 8.49
CA ALA A 94 3.57 0.49 9.03
C ALA A 94 3.41 0.18 10.51
N ARG A 95 3.78 -1.04 10.92
CA ARG A 95 3.99 -1.36 12.33
C ARG A 95 5.30 -0.72 12.78
N ARG A 96 5.22 0.29 13.65
CA ARG A 96 6.41 0.84 14.30
C ARG A 96 6.75 -0.01 15.52
N ALA A 97 7.90 -0.68 15.51
CA ALA A 97 8.49 -1.19 16.75
C ALA A 97 8.96 0.02 17.56
N ILE A 98 8.25 0.33 18.64
CA ILE A 98 8.62 1.42 19.53
C ILE A 98 9.61 0.84 20.53
N PRO A 99 10.84 1.38 20.62
CA PRO A 99 11.77 0.97 21.67
C PRO A 99 11.09 1.11 23.03
N PRO A 100 11.31 0.20 24.00
CA PRO A 100 10.65 0.28 25.30
C PRO A 100 10.84 1.63 26.00
N SER A 101 11.96 2.32 25.74
CA SER A 101 12.27 3.66 26.27
C SER A 101 11.29 4.75 25.81
N ASP A 102 10.67 4.56 24.64
CA ASP A 102 9.89 5.61 23.97
C ASP A 102 8.38 5.31 24.02
N ALA A 103 8.01 4.16 24.62
CA ALA A 103 6.63 3.67 24.67
C ALA A 103 5.71 4.57 25.51
N GLU A 104 6.19 5.08 26.64
CA GLU A 104 5.42 5.99 27.51
C GLU A 104 5.15 7.34 26.84
N GLU A 105 6.14 7.88 26.12
CA GLU A 105 6.00 9.15 25.42
C GLU A 105 5.07 9.03 24.22
N PHE A 106 5.16 7.92 23.48
CA PHE A 106 4.23 7.62 22.41
C PHE A 106 2.79 7.42 22.91
N ALA A 107 2.60 6.71 24.03
CA ALA A 107 1.28 6.53 24.63
C ALA A 107 0.65 7.89 25.02
N LYS A 108 1.45 8.82 25.55
CA LYS A 108 1.00 10.19 25.83
C LYS A 108 0.61 10.93 24.56
N GLN A 109 1.37 10.80 23.47
CA GLN A 109 1.05 11.43 22.19
C GLN A 109 -0.23 10.86 21.54
N ILE A 110 -0.44 9.55 21.61
CA ILE A 110 -1.67 8.90 21.12
C ILE A 110 -2.87 9.41 21.92
N LYS A 111 -2.79 9.43 23.26
CA LYS A 111 -3.85 9.98 24.11
C LYS A 111 -4.15 11.46 23.82
N ALA A 112 -3.12 12.25 23.52
CA ALA A 112 -3.28 13.65 23.17
C ALA A 112 -3.94 13.85 21.79
N MET A 113 -3.68 12.96 20.83
CA MET A 113 -4.25 13.05 19.48
C MET A 113 -5.67 12.49 19.36
N PHE A 114 -5.99 11.42 20.09
CA PHE A 114 -7.23 10.66 19.90
C PHE A 114 -8.13 10.61 21.15
N GLY A 115 -7.72 11.24 22.26
CA GLY A 115 -8.40 11.10 23.55
C GLY A 115 -8.02 9.81 24.28
N ASP A 116 -8.59 9.58 25.46
CA ASP A 116 -8.43 8.29 26.14
C ASP A 116 -9.10 7.19 25.30
N VAL A 117 -8.30 6.27 24.79
CA VAL A 117 -8.80 5.02 24.22
C VAL A 117 -9.13 4.11 25.39
N GLU A 118 -10.40 4.09 25.79
CA GLU A 118 -10.89 3.08 26.72
C GLU A 118 -10.75 1.71 26.06
N ASN A 119 -10.02 0.81 26.71
CA ASN A 119 -9.99 -0.59 26.31
C ASN A 119 -11.32 -1.20 26.77
N GLU A 120 -12.26 -1.42 25.84
CA GLU A 120 -13.30 -2.45 26.00
C GLU A 120 -12.74 -3.83 25.67
#